data_AF-A0A961B4H5-F1
#
_entry.id   AF-A0A961B4H5-F1
#
_cell.length_a   1.000
_cell.length_b   1.000
_cell.length_c   1.000
_cell.angle_alpha   90.00
_cell.angle_beta   90.00
_cell.angle_gamma   90.00
#
_symmetry.space_group_name_H-M   'P 1'
#
loop_
_entity.id
_entity.type
_entity.pdbx_description
1 polymer ?
#
loop_
_entity_poly.entity_id
_entity_poly.type
_entity_poly.pdbx_seq_one_letter_code
_entity_poly.pdbx_strand_id
1 'polypeptide(L)' 'LGIGASGPPRGRIGELAAEMNATRERDLATTVAIDIPSGVDGDTGEIHEGAVVADVTLTITAMKLGLLADR' A
#
# COMPACT_ATOMS: atom_id res chain seq x y z
N LEU A 1 -4.54 5.04 0.99
CA LEU A 1 -4.61 5.58 2.36
C LEU A 1 -3.18 5.82 2.82
N GLY A 2 -2.90 6.94 3.50
CA GLY A 2 -1.57 7.27 4.04
C GLY A 2 -1.50 7.06 5.56
N ILE A 3 -0.64 7.82 6.24
CA ILE A 3 -0.33 7.71 7.68
C ILE A 3 -1.54 7.76 8.64
N GLY A 4 -2.70 8.26 8.21
CA GLY A 4 -3.89 8.34 9.06
C GLY A 4 -4.70 7.04 9.14
N ALA A 5 -4.33 6.01 8.38
CA ALA A 5 -5.01 4.72 8.38
C ALA A 5 -4.22 3.68 9.17
N SER A 6 -4.94 2.79 9.85
CA SER A 6 -4.37 1.71 10.66
C SER A 6 -5.08 0.39 10.38
N GLY A 7 -4.32 -0.70 10.28
CA GLY A 7 -4.85 -2.04 10.04
C GLY A 7 -5.24 -2.29 8.58
N PRO A 8 -5.92 -3.43 8.31
CA PRO A 8 -6.28 -3.80 6.95
C PRO A 8 -7.27 -2.82 6.31
N PRO A 9 -7.18 -2.58 4.98
CA PRO A 9 -8.22 -1.93 4.21
C PRO A 9 -9.56 -2.66 4.38
N ARG A 10 -10.65 -1.91 4.60
CA ARG A 10 -11.97 -2.46 4.91
C ARG A 10 -13.07 -1.87 4.03
N GLY A 11 -14.18 -2.60 3.92
CA GLY A 11 -15.35 -2.22 3.13
C GLY A 11 -14.97 -1.87 1.70
N ARG A 12 -15.56 -0.80 1.17
CA ARG A 12 -15.33 -0.36 -0.21
C ARG A 12 -13.86 -0.10 -0.56
N ILE A 13 -13.05 0.35 0.41
CA ILE A 13 -11.62 0.58 0.17
C ILE A 13 -10.87 -0.74 0.01
N GLY A 14 -11.23 -1.77 0.77
CA GLY A 14 -10.69 -3.13 0.60
C GLY A 14 -11.05 -3.73 -0.75
N GLU A 15 -12.30 -3.56 -1.19
CA GLU A 15 -12.75 -4.00 -2.52
C GLU A 15 -11.93 -3.35 -3.65
N LEU A 16 -11.73 -2.03 -3.57
CA LEU A 16 -10.94 -1.30 -4.57
C LEU A 16 -9.46 -1.67 -4.52
N ALA A 17 -8.88 -1.91 -3.34
CA ALA A 17 -7.50 -2.38 -3.21
C ALA A 17 -7.31 -3.76 -3.88
N ALA A 18 -8.25 -4.67 -3.69
CA ALA A 18 -8.24 -5.96 -4.37
C ALA A 18 -8.36 -5.82 -5.89
N GLU A 19 -9.25 -4.94 -6.37
CA GLU A 19 -9.38 -4.63 -7.80
C GLU A 19 -8.11 -4.03 -8.41
N MET A 20 -7.44 -3.13 -7.68
CA MET A 20 -6.16 -2.56 -8.10
C MET A 20 -5.08 -3.63 -8.24
N ASN A 21 -4.95 -4.52 -7.26
CA ASN A 21 -3.99 -5.62 -7.30
C ASN A 21 -4.29 -6.58 -8.46
N ALA A 22 -5.55 -6.96 -8.65
CA ALA A 22 -5.95 -7.82 -9.76
C ALA A 22 -5.70 -7.17 -11.13
N THR A 23 -5.92 -5.86 -11.25
CA THR A 23 -5.68 -5.09 -12.48
C THR A 23 -4.19 -4.97 -12.78
N ARG A 24 -3.36 -4.76 -11.75
CA ARG A 24 -1.90 -4.79 -11.86
C ARG A 24 -1.40 -6.10 -12.47
N GLU A 25 -1.91 -7.25 -11.99
CA GLU A 25 -1.49 -8.56 -12.49
C GLU A 25 -2.08 -8.90 -13.87
N ARG A 26 -3.38 -8.70 -14.05
CA ARG A 26 -4.10 -9.08 -15.27
C ARG A 26 -3.73 -8.21 -16.47
N ASP A 27 -3.62 -6.90 -16.25
CA ASP A 27 -3.48 -5.92 -17.32
C ASP A 27 -2.06 -5.31 -17.38
N LEU A 28 -1.14 -5.79 -16.53
CA LEU A 28 0.22 -5.24 -16.37
C LEU A 28 0.21 -3.72 -16.07
N ALA A 29 -0.83 -3.25 -15.39
CA ALA A 29 -0.95 -1.86 -15.01
C ALA A 29 0.10 -1.49 -13.96
N THR A 30 0.74 -0.33 -14.10
CA THR A 30 1.67 0.18 -13.09
C THR A 30 0.90 0.79 -11.92
N THR A 31 1.11 0.26 -10.73
CA THR A 31 0.53 0.80 -9.49
C THR A 31 1.53 1.72 -8.80
N VAL A 32 1.15 2.99 -8.62
CA VAL A 32 1.94 3.98 -7.89
C VAL A 32 1.26 4.31 -6.57
N ALA A 33 1.94 4.05 -5.45
CA ALA A 33 1.51 4.50 -4.13
C ALA A 33 2.04 5.91 -3.85
N ILE A 34 1.17 6.74 -3.27
CA ILE A 34 1.54 8.05 -2.74
C ILE A 34 1.65 7.93 -1.22
N ASP A 35 2.77 8.41 -0.70
CA ASP A 35 3.18 8.38 0.69
C ASP A 35 3.58 6.99 1.22
N ILE A 36 2.63 6.05 1.23
CA ILE A 36 2.75 4.66 1.71
C ILE A 36 1.77 3.80 0.90
N PRO A 37 2.09 2.54 0.54
CA PRO A 37 1.09 1.63 -0.01
C PRO A 37 -0.05 1.42 1.00
N SER A 38 -1.30 1.53 0.54
CA SER A 38 -2.46 1.39 1.42
C SER A 38 -2.47 0.00 2.08
N GLY A 39 -2.58 -0.06 3.40
CA GLY A 39 -2.56 -1.32 4.15
C GLY A 39 -1.16 -1.77 4.59
N VAL A 40 -0.13 -0.97 4.34
CA VAL A 40 1.20 -1.15 4.94
C VAL A 40 1.37 -0.17 6.10
N ASP A 41 1.85 -0.66 7.23
CA ASP A 41 2.20 0.17 8.38
C ASP A 41 3.51 0.93 8.13
N GLY A 42 3.45 2.26 8.16
CA GLY A 42 4.58 3.13 7.85
C GLY A 42 5.72 3.12 8.88
N ASP A 43 5.46 2.69 10.10
CA ASP A 43 6.45 2.69 11.18
C ASP A 43 7.15 1.33 11.28
N THR A 44 6.38 0.25 11.14
CA THR A 44 6.85 -1.13 11.39
C THR A 44 7.13 -1.94 10.13
N GLY A 45 6.52 -1.57 9.00
CA GLY A 45 6.55 -2.34 7.76
C GLY A 45 5.61 -3.54 7.76
N GLU A 46 4.74 -3.68 8.77
CA GLU A 46 3.71 -4.72 8.75
C GLU A 46 2.82 -4.57 7.50
N ILE A 47 2.69 -5.64 6.73
CA ILE A 47 1.82 -5.71 5.56
C ILE A 47 0.51 -6.37 6.01
N HIS A 48 -0.56 -5.59 6.09
CA HIS A 48 -1.86 -6.14 6.45
C HIS A 48 -2.51 -6.85 5.25
N GLU A 49 -3.43 -7.78 5.54
CA GLU A 49 -4.23 -8.46 4.52
C GLU A 49 -4.93 -7.44 3.60
N GLY A 50 -4.84 -7.67 2.29
CA GLY A 50 -5.45 -6.78 1.28
C GLY A 50 -4.68 -5.48 1.04
N ALA A 51 -3.43 -5.36 1.52
CA ALA A 51 -2.57 -4.23 1.19
C ALA A 51 -2.39 -4.09 -0.35
N VAL A 52 -2.29 -2.84 -0.80
CA VAL A 52 -2.03 -2.52 -2.21
C VAL A 52 -0.57 -2.85 -2.54
N VAL A 53 -0.36 -3.61 -3.61
CA VAL A 53 0.96 -3.90 -4.16
C VAL A 53 1.34 -2.79 -5.14
N ALA A 54 2.30 -1.96 -4.74
CA ALA A 54 2.78 -0.86 -5.55
C ALA A 54 4.11 -1.20 -6.23
N ASP A 55 4.25 -0.84 -7.50
CA ASP A 55 5.51 -0.90 -8.24
C ASP A 55 6.45 0.24 -7.86
N VAL A 56 5.87 1.40 -7.54
CA VAL A 56 6.59 2.59 -7.11
C VAL A 56 5.85 3.21 -5.93
N THR A 57 6.59 3.60 -4.89
CA THR A 57 6.06 4.41 -3.80
C THR A 57 6.76 5.76 -3.76
N LEU A 58 5.99 6.85 -3.94
CA LEU A 58 6.48 8.21 -3.79
C LEU A 58 6.19 8.70 -2.38
N THR A 59 7.22 8.75 -1.53
CA THR A 59 7.06 9.20 -0.13
C THR A 59 6.95 10.73 -0.04
N ILE A 60 6.10 11.24 0.86
CA ILE A 60 6.00 12.67 1.15
C ILE A 60 6.74 12.99 2.45
N THR A 61 7.41 14.16 2.49
CA THR A 61 8.18 14.72 3.62
C THR A 61 9.44 13.94 3.98
N ALA A 62 9.32 12.65 4.28
CA ALA A 62 10.43 11.79 4.66
C ALA A 62 10.14 10.32 4.28
N MET A 63 11.21 9.53 4.21
CA MET A 63 11.10 8.08 4.13
C MET A 63 10.47 7.52 5.40
N LYS A 64 9.65 6.48 5.25
CA LYS A 64 8.99 5.77 6.33
C LYS A 64 9.85 4.60 6.72
N LEU A 65 10.08 4.39 8.03
CA LEU A 65 10.94 3.30 8.51
C LEU A 65 10.41 1.94 8.06
N GLY A 66 9.09 1.75 8.08
CA GLY A 66 8.45 0.54 7.60
C GLY A 66 8.70 0.23 6.12
N LEU A 67 9.03 1.23 5.30
CA LEU A 67 9.36 1.03 3.88
C LEU A 67 10.84 0.66 3.66
N LEU A 68 11.67 0.73 4.70
CA LEU A 68 13.07 0.31 4.69
C LEU A 68 13.28 -1.04 5.38
N ALA A 69 12.23 -1.59 5.98
CA ALA A 69 12.26 -2.88 6.64
C ALA A 69 12.27 -4.00 5.57
N ASP A 70 13.45 -4.38 5.11
CA ASP A 70 13.64 -5.60 4.32
C ASP A 70 13.51 -6.79 5.29
N ARG A 71 12.38 -7.51 5.21
CA ARG A 71 12.07 -8.68 6.03
C ARG A 71 11.69 -9.87 5.17
#